data_AF-A0A3R6LUZ9-F1
#
_entry.id   AF-A0A3R6LUZ9-F1
#
_cell.length_a   1.000
_cell.length_b   1.000
_cell.length_c   1.000
_cell.angle_alpha   90.00
_cell.angle_beta   90.00
_cell.angle_gamma   90.00
#
_symmetry.space_group_name_H-M   'P 1'
#
loop_
_entity.id
_entity.type
_entity.pdbx_description
1 polymer ?
#
loop_
_entity_poly.entity_id
_entity_poly.type
_entity_poly.pdbx_seq_one_letter_code
_entity_poly.pdbx_strand_id
1 'polypeptide(L)'
;MAKEFVKGVTVGEATAEENTQPAVSTVETNEEETKQVIRANEEDFIAGLIAAADFASDEEETQRIEIVRNGKLAFAFSIRPLGSEEYDKCRKKFTKYVRNKQLGIKMPEDTDRIKYQSAIIHKATIAEDREKLWDNKKVWQALENKGFQIMSGLDVIEYTLKAGEKDRIIDAIDTLSGYESNIEEVAKN
;
A
#
# COMPACT_ATOMS: atom_id res chain seq x y z
N MET A 1 -32.07 -9.80 23.62
CA MET A 1 -32.72 -10.27 22.39
C MET A 1 -31.76 -10.01 21.25
N ALA A 2 -31.36 -11.06 20.53
CA ALA A 2 -30.33 -11.01 19.51
C ALA A 2 -30.83 -10.24 18.27
N LYS A 3 -30.03 -9.30 17.76
CA LYS A 3 -30.26 -8.68 16.46
C LYS A 3 -29.80 -9.68 15.39
N GLU A 4 -30.75 -10.16 14.60
CA GLU A 4 -30.49 -11.03 13.45
C GLU A 4 -29.68 -10.25 12.41
N PHE A 5 -28.50 -10.76 12.09
CA PHE A 5 -27.70 -10.30 10.95
C PHE A 5 -28.30 -10.91 9.68
N VAL A 6 -28.94 -10.08 8.86
CA VAL A 6 -29.43 -10.47 7.54
C VAL A 6 -28.23 -10.45 6.57
N LYS A 7 -27.94 -11.59 5.93
CA LYS A 7 -26.85 -11.74 4.96
C LYS A 7 -27.37 -11.39 3.56
N GLY A 8 -26.82 -10.34 2.94
CA GLY A 8 -27.05 -9.99 1.54
C GLY A 8 -25.88 -10.42 0.64
N VAL A 9 -26.15 -10.72 -0.62
CA VAL A 9 -25.15 -10.96 -1.66
C VAL A 9 -25.22 -9.86 -2.72
N THR A 10 -24.06 -9.34 -3.10
CA THR A 10 -23.87 -8.33 -4.15
C THR A 10 -23.61 -9.02 -5.48
N VAL A 11 -24.46 -8.79 -6.48
CA VAL A 11 -24.26 -9.30 -7.85
C VAL A 11 -24.04 -8.12 -8.80
N GLY A 12 -22.95 -8.16 -9.56
CA GLY A 12 -22.65 -7.21 -10.63
C GLY A 12 -23.08 -7.78 -11.97
N GLU A 13 -23.91 -7.06 -12.70
CA GLU A 13 -24.38 -7.43 -14.03
C GLU A 13 -23.50 -6.72 -15.07
N ALA A 14 -22.79 -7.48 -15.91
CA ALA A 14 -21.96 -6.93 -16.97
C ALA A 14 -22.82 -6.62 -18.21
N THR A 15 -23.19 -5.35 -18.38
CA THR A 15 -23.60 -4.83 -19.69
C THR A 15 -22.43 -4.08 -20.31
N ALA A 16 -22.06 -4.51 -21.51
CA ALA A 16 -21.04 -3.88 -22.32
C ALA A 16 -21.56 -2.54 -22.83
N GLU A 17 -21.11 -1.43 -22.24
CA GLU A 17 -20.80 -0.15 -22.89
C GLU A 17 -20.29 0.87 -21.86
N GLU A 18 -19.14 1.46 -22.17
CA GLU A 18 -18.63 2.78 -21.75
C GLU A 18 -18.78 3.21 -20.26
N ASN A 19 -17.66 3.14 -19.54
CA ASN A 19 -17.32 3.99 -18.39
C ASN A 19 -18.42 4.17 -17.31
N THR A 20 -18.69 3.15 -16.50
CA THR A 20 -19.25 3.36 -15.16
C THR A 20 -18.88 2.17 -14.27
N GLN A 21 -18.55 2.46 -13.00
CA GLN A 21 -18.39 1.46 -11.94
C GLN A 21 -19.49 0.39 -12.01
N PRO A 22 -19.19 -0.91 -11.82
CA PRO A 22 -20.20 -1.95 -11.88
C PRO A 22 -21.30 -1.64 -10.85
N ALA A 23 -22.54 -1.52 -11.32
CA ALA A 23 -23.70 -1.30 -10.48
C ALA A 23 -23.89 -2.50 -9.55
N VAL A 24 -23.49 -2.31 -8.29
CA VAL A 24 -23.64 -3.32 -7.25
C VAL A 24 -25.12 -3.36 -6.84
N SER A 25 -25.87 -4.35 -7.31
CA SER A 25 -27.23 -4.59 -6.83
C SER A 25 -27.22 -5.63 -5.71
N THR A 26 -27.80 -5.27 -4.56
CA THR A 26 -28.02 -6.21 -3.44
C THR A 26 -29.32 -6.95 -3.69
N VAL A 27 -29.25 -8.24 -4.04
CA VAL A 27 -30.43 -9.07 -4.23
C VAL A 27 -30.63 -9.93 -2.97
N GLU A 28 -31.69 -9.66 -2.22
CA GLU A 28 -32.09 -10.48 -1.07
C GLU A 28 -32.56 -11.86 -1.56
N THR A 29 -31.71 -12.89 -1.44
CA THR A 29 -32.00 -14.26 -1.87
C THR A 29 -31.72 -15.27 -0.76
N ASN A 30 -32.48 -16.38 -0.77
CA ASN A 30 -32.48 -17.39 0.29
C ASN A 30 -31.21 -18.27 0.25
N GLU A 31 -30.90 -19.04 1.32
CA GLU A 31 -29.64 -19.80 1.46
C GLU A 31 -29.37 -20.86 0.36
N GLU A 32 -30.41 -21.34 -0.32
CA GLU A 32 -30.27 -22.29 -1.44
C GLU A 32 -30.00 -21.60 -2.78
N GLU A 33 -30.58 -20.40 -3.00
CA GLU A 33 -30.38 -19.62 -4.22
C GLU A 33 -28.98 -19.00 -4.24
N THR A 34 -28.47 -18.56 -3.09
CA THR A 34 -27.08 -18.09 -2.95
C THR A 34 -26.05 -19.16 -3.31
N LYS A 35 -26.27 -20.43 -2.93
CA LYS A 35 -25.39 -21.53 -3.34
C LYS A 35 -25.43 -21.82 -4.83
N GLN A 36 -26.59 -21.64 -5.47
CA GLN A 36 -26.74 -21.85 -6.91
C GLN A 36 -26.12 -20.71 -7.72
N VAL A 37 -26.29 -19.46 -7.27
CA VAL A 37 -25.65 -18.28 -7.87
C VAL A 37 -24.13 -18.33 -7.71
N ILE A 38 -23.62 -18.72 -6.53
CA ILE A 38 -22.18 -18.90 -6.31
C ILE A 38 -21.61 -19.99 -7.21
N ARG A 39 -22.34 -21.10 -7.39
CA ARG A 39 -21.89 -22.21 -8.23
C ARG A 39 -22.01 -21.92 -9.74
N ALA A 40 -22.96 -21.07 -10.14
CA ALA A 40 -23.11 -20.63 -11.54
C ALA A 40 -22.05 -19.59 -11.93
N ASN A 41 -21.65 -18.74 -11.00
CA ASN A 41 -20.66 -17.67 -11.22
C ASN A 41 -19.28 -18.01 -10.65
N GLU A 42 -19.01 -19.29 -10.32
CA GLU A 42 -17.76 -19.71 -9.68
C GLU A 42 -16.53 -19.32 -10.51
N GLU A 43 -16.64 -19.41 -11.84
CA GLU A 43 -15.60 -18.99 -12.77
C GLU A 43 -15.37 -17.46 -12.74
N ASP A 44 -16.43 -16.66 -12.61
CA ASP A 44 -16.33 -15.19 -12.49
C ASP A 44 -15.75 -14.77 -11.13
N PHE A 45 -16.09 -15.48 -10.06
CA PHE A 45 -15.48 -15.26 -8.74
C PHE A 45 -13.98 -15.59 -8.74
N ILE A 46 -13.58 -16.69 -9.40
CA ILE A 46 -12.18 -17.06 -9.54
C ILE A 46 -11.44 -16.04 -10.41
N ALA A 47 -12.04 -15.59 -11.51
CA ALA A 47 -11.46 -14.55 -12.37
C ALA A 47 -11.27 -13.23 -11.61
N GLY A 48 -12.26 -12.82 -10.79
CA GLY A 48 -12.14 -11.64 -9.93
C GLY A 48 -11.03 -11.76 -8.89
N LEU A 49 -10.85 -12.94 -8.28
CA LEU A 49 -9.75 -13.18 -7.34
C LEU A 49 -8.37 -13.14 -8.02
N ILE A 50 -8.27 -13.66 -9.24
CA ILE A 50 -7.02 -13.63 -10.03
C ILE A 50 -6.70 -12.19 -10.45
N ALA A 51 -7.69 -11.43 -10.91
CA ALA A 51 -7.51 -10.02 -11.26
C ALA A 51 -7.03 -9.19 -10.05
N ALA A 52 -7.60 -9.45 -8.87
CA ALA A 52 -7.19 -8.79 -7.64
C ALA A 52 -5.81 -9.23 -7.12
N ALA A 53 -5.24 -10.35 -7.58
CA ALA A 53 -3.95 -10.82 -7.09
C ALA A 53 -2.78 -9.94 -7.57
N ASP A 54 -2.94 -9.26 -8.70
CA ASP A 54 -1.91 -8.43 -9.34
C ASP A 54 -2.03 -6.93 -9.01
N PHE A 55 -2.79 -6.57 -7.96
CA PHE A 55 -2.96 -5.19 -7.46
C PHE A 55 -1.64 -4.41 -7.32
N ALA A 56 -0.55 -5.10 -6.95
CA ALA A 56 0.77 -4.50 -6.77
C ALA A 56 1.48 -4.14 -8.09
N SER A 57 1.05 -4.70 -9.22
CA SER A 57 1.65 -4.48 -10.55
C SER A 57 0.72 -3.71 -11.49
N ASP A 58 -0.52 -3.47 -11.07
CA ASP A 58 -1.48 -2.71 -11.86
C ASP A 58 -1.10 -1.23 -11.89
N GLU A 59 -1.07 -0.66 -13.10
CA GLU A 59 -0.80 0.77 -13.30
C GLU A 59 -2.00 1.62 -12.82
N GLU A 60 -3.22 1.07 -12.83
CA GLU A 60 -4.44 1.77 -12.43
C GLU A 60 -4.48 2.05 -10.92
N GLU A 61 -3.83 1.22 -10.11
CA GLU A 61 -3.71 1.42 -8.66
C GLU A 61 -2.50 2.29 -8.27
N THR A 62 -1.80 2.86 -9.24
CA THR A 62 -0.65 3.73 -8.96
C THR A 62 -1.08 5.18 -8.73
N GLN A 63 -0.46 5.82 -7.74
CA GLN A 63 -0.66 7.23 -7.46
C GLN A 63 0.62 8.00 -7.74
N ARG A 64 0.49 9.13 -8.44
CA ARG A 64 1.61 10.04 -8.65
C ARG A 64 1.74 11.00 -7.46
N ILE A 65 2.95 11.07 -6.90
CA ILE A 65 3.32 12.00 -5.84
C ILE A 65 4.18 13.11 -6.42
N GLU A 66 3.84 14.35 -6.08
CA GLU A 66 4.56 15.55 -6.49
C GLU A 66 5.15 16.28 -5.28
N ILE A 67 6.47 16.46 -5.26
CA ILE A 67 7.17 17.18 -4.20
C ILE A 67 7.36 18.63 -4.62
N VAL A 68 6.51 19.53 -4.10
CA VAL A 68 6.56 20.97 -4.39
C VAL A 68 7.24 21.72 -3.25
N ARG A 69 8.27 22.50 -3.58
CA ARG A 69 9.02 23.33 -2.63
C ARG A 69 9.08 24.77 -3.12
N ASN A 70 8.66 25.72 -2.28
CA ASN A 70 8.65 27.14 -2.61
C ASN A 70 7.91 27.46 -3.94
N GLY A 71 6.80 26.74 -4.20
CA GLY A 71 6.01 26.90 -5.42
C GLY A 71 6.64 26.31 -6.69
N LYS A 72 7.75 25.56 -6.58
CA LYS A 72 8.38 24.85 -7.69
C LYS A 72 8.32 23.35 -7.46
N LEU A 73 7.91 22.60 -8.48
CA LEU A 73 8.02 21.14 -8.49
C LEU A 73 9.50 20.75 -8.43
N ALA A 74 9.91 20.11 -7.34
CA ALA A 74 11.27 19.62 -7.17
C ALA A 74 11.47 18.32 -7.94
N PHE A 75 10.60 17.34 -7.71
CA PHE A 75 10.53 16.08 -8.45
C PHE A 75 9.18 15.40 -8.19
N ALA A 76 8.85 14.41 -9.00
CA ALA A 76 7.66 13.59 -8.87
C ALA A 76 8.02 12.12 -9.07
N PHE A 77 7.25 11.23 -8.47
CA PHE A 77 7.39 9.79 -8.62
C PHE A 77 6.06 9.10 -8.38
N SER A 78 5.90 7.90 -8.93
CA SER A 78 4.70 7.10 -8.72
C SER A 78 4.90 6.07 -7.61
N ILE A 79 3.86 5.92 -6.78
CA ILE A 79 3.75 4.90 -5.74
C ILE A 79 2.69 3.88 -6.12
N ARG A 80 2.87 2.65 -5.63
CA ARG A 80 1.93 1.53 -5.73
C ARG A 80 1.48 1.10 -4.33
N PRO A 81 0.33 0.43 -4.21
CA PRO A 81 -0.07 -0.21 -2.97
C PRO A 81 0.94 -1.28 -2.54
N LEU A 82 1.09 -1.41 -1.23
CA LEU A 82 1.88 -2.46 -0.58
C LEU A 82 0.98 -3.48 0.11
N GLY A 83 1.31 -4.76 -0.05
CA GLY A 83 0.66 -5.83 0.71
C GLY A 83 1.17 -5.92 2.15
N SER A 84 0.37 -6.50 3.06
CA SER A 84 0.76 -6.65 4.47
C SER A 84 2.09 -7.38 4.67
N GLU A 85 2.42 -8.35 3.81
CA GLU A 85 3.71 -9.07 3.86
C GLU A 85 4.90 -8.14 3.58
N GLU A 86 4.73 -7.13 2.72
CA GLU A 86 5.77 -6.16 2.38
C GLU A 86 6.04 -5.20 3.54
N TYR A 87 4.99 -4.70 4.20
CA TYR A 87 5.11 -3.93 5.45
C TYR A 87 5.87 -4.72 6.51
N ASP A 88 5.50 -5.99 6.69
CA ASP A 88 6.12 -6.87 7.69
C ASP A 88 7.60 -7.14 7.39
N LYS A 89 7.96 -7.34 6.12
CA LYS A 89 9.35 -7.48 5.66
C LYS A 89 10.15 -6.21 5.94
N CYS A 90 9.59 -5.04 5.66
CA CYS A 90 10.22 -3.76 5.97
C CYS A 90 10.43 -3.62 7.48
N ARG A 91 9.41 -3.92 8.30
CA ARG A 91 9.49 -3.81 9.75
C ARG A 91 10.54 -4.74 10.35
N LYS A 92 10.58 -6.00 9.92
CA LYS A 92 11.54 -7.01 10.41
C LYS A 92 12.97 -6.65 10.06
N LYS A 93 13.23 -6.07 8.88
CA LYS A 93 14.58 -5.64 8.46
C LYS A 93 15.15 -4.52 9.34
N PHE A 94 14.31 -3.58 9.76
CA PHE A 94 14.72 -2.43 10.59
C PHE A 94 14.43 -2.60 12.08
N THR A 95 14.01 -3.80 12.48
CA THR A 95 13.90 -4.18 13.90
C THR A 95 15.10 -5.01 14.29
N LYS A 96 15.85 -4.55 15.28
CA LYS A 96 16.94 -5.29 15.87
C LYS A 96 16.36 -6.35 16.81
N TYR A 97 16.62 -7.62 16.50
CA TYR A 97 16.23 -8.74 17.35
C TYR A 97 17.42 -9.20 18.17
N VAL A 98 17.30 -9.14 19.50
CA VAL A 98 18.32 -9.66 20.41
C VAL A 98 17.85 -10.98 21.01
N ARG A 99 18.79 -11.94 21.05
CA ARG A 99 18.54 -13.24 21.65
C ARG A 99 18.64 -13.11 23.16
N ASN A 100 17.51 -13.23 23.85
CA ASN A 100 17.52 -13.24 25.31
C ASN A 100 18.09 -14.59 25.79
N LYS A 101 19.27 -14.56 26.42
CA LYS A 101 19.98 -15.76 26.89
C LYS A 101 19.21 -16.54 27.97
N GLN A 102 18.29 -15.91 28.70
CA GLN A 102 17.47 -16.60 29.72
C GLN A 102 16.27 -17.34 29.14
N LEU A 103 15.67 -16.84 28.05
CA LEU A 103 14.43 -17.39 27.49
C LEU A 103 14.63 -18.14 26.18
N GLY A 104 15.82 -18.09 25.58
CA GLY A 104 16.14 -18.79 24.32
C GLY A 104 15.47 -18.20 23.06
N ILE A 105 14.57 -17.22 23.23
CA ILE A 105 13.75 -16.59 22.18
C ILE A 105 14.39 -15.27 21.71
N LYS A 106 14.20 -14.92 20.42
CA LYS A 106 14.59 -13.62 19.85
C LYS A 106 13.52 -12.58 20.17
N MET A 107 13.86 -11.57 20.96
CA MET A 107 12.98 -10.45 21.30
C MET A 107 13.32 -9.24 20.42
N PRO A 108 12.32 -8.49 19.92
CA PRO A 108 12.55 -7.19 19.29
C PRO A 108 13.03 -6.19 20.36
N GLU A 109 14.22 -5.63 20.19
CA GLU A 109 14.82 -4.68 21.15
C GLU A 109 14.59 -3.23 20.73
N ASP A 110 14.83 -2.91 19.45
CA ASP A 110 14.73 -1.55 18.93
C ASP A 110 14.28 -1.57 17.47
N THR A 111 13.35 -0.70 17.10
CA THR A 111 12.88 -0.53 15.73
C THR A 111 13.25 0.87 15.27
N ASP A 112 14.13 0.94 14.26
CA ASP A 112 14.51 2.20 13.64
C ASP A 112 13.34 2.71 12.77
N ARG A 113 12.49 3.55 13.38
CA ARG A 113 11.30 4.10 12.72
C ARG A 113 11.65 4.90 11.47
N ILE A 114 12.76 5.64 11.50
CA ILE A 114 13.17 6.53 10.42
C ILE A 114 13.55 5.68 9.20
N LYS A 115 14.37 4.65 9.39
CA LYS A 115 14.71 3.74 8.29
C LYS A 115 13.53 2.89 7.83
N TYR A 116 12.66 2.49 8.74
CA TYR A 116 11.42 1.79 8.40
C TYR A 116 10.54 2.63 7.47
N GLN A 117 10.32 3.89 7.79
CA GLN A 117 9.56 4.83 6.97
C GLN A 117 10.19 5.01 5.58
N SER A 118 11.50 5.26 5.52
CA SER A 118 12.21 5.38 4.24
C SER A 118 12.16 4.09 3.41
N ALA A 119 12.13 2.92 4.05
CA ALA A 119 12.00 1.64 3.38
C ALA A 119 10.59 1.37 2.82
N ILE A 120 9.54 1.80 3.51
CA ILE A 120 8.17 1.76 2.97
C ILE A 120 8.12 2.57 1.67
N ILE A 121 8.61 3.82 1.71
CA ILE A 121 8.61 4.71 0.54
C ILE A 121 9.42 4.09 -0.62
N HIS A 122 10.61 3.55 -0.35
CA HIS A 122 11.43 2.88 -1.36
C HIS A 122 10.74 1.67 -2.00
N LYS A 123 10.02 0.89 -1.18
CA LYS A 123 9.35 -0.33 -1.62
C LYS A 123 8.05 -0.06 -2.37
N ALA A 124 7.34 1.00 -1.98
CA ALA A 124 6.12 1.49 -2.61
C ALA A 124 6.39 2.27 -3.90
N THR A 125 7.59 2.87 -4.06
CA THR A 125 7.95 3.51 -5.33
C THR A 125 8.07 2.45 -6.44
N ILE A 126 7.50 2.74 -7.61
CA ILE A 126 7.60 1.88 -8.79
C ILE A 126 9.08 1.66 -9.15
N ALA A 127 9.41 0.46 -9.64
CA ALA A 127 10.78 0.07 -9.95
C ALA A 127 11.49 1.07 -10.89
N GLU A 128 10.78 1.58 -11.90
CA GLU A 128 11.33 2.55 -12.85
C GLU A 128 11.76 3.86 -12.19
N ASP A 129 10.89 4.46 -11.38
CA ASP A 129 11.19 5.73 -10.70
C ASP A 129 12.22 5.54 -9.61
N ARG A 130 12.20 4.37 -8.95
CA ARG A 130 13.20 4.01 -7.95
C ARG A 130 14.60 3.96 -8.53
N GLU A 131 14.80 3.39 -9.71
CA GLU A 131 16.10 3.37 -10.38
C GLU A 131 16.54 4.75 -10.88
N LYS A 132 15.59 5.58 -11.33
CA LYS A 132 15.87 6.95 -11.81
C LYS A 132 16.19 7.92 -10.67
N LEU A 133 15.59 7.73 -9.49
CA LEU A 133 15.68 8.64 -8.34
C LEU A 133 16.53 8.07 -7.21
N TRP A 134 16.02 7.07 -6.49
CA TRP A 134 16.57 6.61 -5.22
C TRP A 134 17.85 5.81 -5.39
N ASP A 135 17.92 4.94 -6.40
CA ASP A 135 19.05 4.03 -6.65
C ASP A 135 20.00 4.57 -7.74
N ASN A 136 19.83 5.84 -8.13
CA ASN A 136 20.63 6.46 -9.17
C ASN A 136 22.02 6.88 -8.65
N LYS A 137 23.07 6.23 -9.17
CA LYS A 137 24.46 6.51 -8.82
C LYS A 137 24.88 7.98 -9.02
N LYS A 138 24.30 8.69 -10.00
CA LYS A 138 24.58 10.12 -10.20
C LYS A 138 24.02 10.96 -9.06
N VAL A 139 22.84 10.61 -8.55
CA VAL A 139 22.25 11.26 -7.37
C VAL A 139 23.11 11.00 -6.14
N TRP A 140 23.60 9.77 -5.98
CA TRP A 140 24.46 9.40 -4.85
C TRP A 140 25.75 10.22 -4.85
N GLN A 141 26.47 10.24 -5.97
CA GLN A 141 27.70 11.02 -6.12
C GLN A 141 27.46 12.52 -5.91
N ALA A 142 26.35 13.06 -6.42
CA ALA A 142 26.00 14.48 -6.24
C ALA A 142 25.70 14.83 -4.77
N LEU A 143 25.11 13.90 -4.00
CA LEU A 143 24.87 14.05 -2.56
C LEU A 143 26.15 13.89 -1.74
N GLU A 144 27.00 12.91 -2.09
CA GLU A 144 28.33 12.73 -1.49
C GLU A 144 29.20 13.97 -1.65
N ASN A 145 29.21 14.58 -2.84
CA ASN A 145 29.94 15.83 -3.10
C ASN A 145 29.42 17.02 -2.27
N LYS A 146 28.18 16.96 -1.78
CA LYS A 146 27.61 17.95 -0.85
C LYS A 146 27.90 17.63 0.63
N GLY A 147 28.56 16.50 0.90
CA GLY A 147 28.94 16.06 2.25
C GLY A 147 27.97 15.06 2.88
N PHE A 148 26.99 14.53 2.15
CA PHE A 148 26.08 13.50 2.66
C PHE A 148 26.66 12.11 2.46
N GLN A 149 26.70 11.30 3.51
CA GLN A 149 27.14 9.91 3.39
C GLN A 149 25.97 9.02 2.94
N ILE A 150 26.02 8.53 1.70
CA ILE A 150 25.02 7.64 1.11
C ILE A 150 25.54 6.21 1.12
N MET A 151 24.81 5.27 1.74
CA MET A 151 25.12 3.84 1.68
C MET A 151 24.07 3.04 0.91
N SER A 152 22.86 3.59 0.79
CA SER A 152 21.73 2.98 0.10
C SER A 152 20.74 4.03 -0.41
N GLY A 153 19.82 3.62 -1.29
CA GLY A 153 18.72 4.49 -1.75
C GLY A 153 17.81 4.98 -0.62
N LEU A 154 17.81 4.30 0.54
CA LEU A 154 17.09 4.76 1.73
C LEU A 154 17.68 6.05 2.30
N ASP A 155 19.01 6.22 2.22
CA ASP A 155 19.67 7.43 2.69
C ASP A 155 19.34 8.60 1.76
N VAL A 156 19.18 8.33 0.45
CA VAL A 156 18.70 9.34 -0.50
C VAL A 156 17.32 9.83 -0.10
N ILE A 157 16.38 8.93 0.18
CA ILE A 157 15.03 9.27 0.67
C ILE A 157 15.13 10.06 1.98
N GLU A 158 16.02 9.64 2.87
CA GLU A 158 16.20 10.28 4.17
C GLU A 158 16.61 11.75 4.05
N TYR A 159 17.63 12.02 3.23
CA TYR A 159 18.18 13.37 3.07
C TYR A 159 17.41 14.25 2.10
N THR A 160 16.69 13.66 1.15
CA THR A 160 16.00 14.42 0.10
C THR A 160 14.58 14.80 0.46
N LEU A 161 13.89 14.09 1.37
CA LEU A 161 12.52 14.38 1.81
C LEU A 161 12.48 14.98 3.21
N LYS A 162 11.63 16.01 3.40
CA LYS A 162 11.34 16.57 4.73
C LYS A 162 10.46 15.61 5.53
N ALA A 163 10.52 15.69 6.87
CA ALA A 163 9.68 14.86 7.75
C ALA A 163 8.19 14.91 7.37
N GLY A 164 7.63 16.11 7.22
CA GLY A 164 6.22 16.27 6.82
C GLY A 164 5.90 15.86 5.37
N GLU A 165 6.90 15.79 4.48
CA GLU A 165 6.71 15.22 3.14
C GLU A 165 6.68 13.68 3.24
N LYS A 166 7.55 13.07 4.05
CA LYS A 166 7.53 11.62 4.30
C LYS A 166 6.23 11.15 4.92
N ASP A 167 5.73 11.86 5.93
CA ASP A 167 4.46 11.50 6.57
C ASP A 167 3.31 11.49 5.56
N ARG A 168 3.19 12.52 4.71
CA ARG A 168 2.17 12.56 3.64
C ARG A 168 2.30 11.44 2.62
N ILE A 169 3.54 11.07 2.27
CA ILE A 169 3.76 9.96 1.33
C ILE A 169 3.33 8.65 1.98
N ILE A 170 3.64 8.44 3.25
CA ILE A 170 3.21 7.24 3.98
C ILE A 170 1.70 7.19 4.08
N ASP A 171 1.03 8.30 4.43
CA ASP A 171 -0.43 8.37 4.49
C ASP A 171 -1.06 8.02 3.13
N ALA A 172 -0.47 8.49 2.02
CA ALA A 172 -0.91 8.14 0.68
C ALA A 172 -0.70 6.66 0.36
N ILE A 173 0.43 6.08 0.75
CA ILE A 173 0.70 4.63 0.58
C ILE A 173 -0.28 3.81 1.43
N ASP A 174 -0.52 4.19 2.68
CA ASP A 174 -1.45 3.52 3.58
C ASP A 174 -2.89 3.57 3.03
N THR A 175 -3.28 4.71 2.49
CA THR A 175 -4.58 4.90 1.80
C THR A 175 -4.72 3.98 0.60
N LEU A 176 -3.74 3.94 -0.31
CA LEU A 176 -3.72 3.03 -1.46
C LEU A 176 -3.71 1.56 -1.03
N SER A 177 -3.01 1.24 0.06
CA SER A 177 -2.96 -0.11 0.63
C SER A 177 -4.23 -0.52 1.36
N GLY A 178 -5.26 0.32 1.45
CA GLY A 178 -6.51 0.02 2.14
C GLY A 178 -6.44 0.08 3.67
N TYR A 179 -5.44 0.76 4.24
CA TYR A 179 -5.37 1.09 5.67
C TYR A 179 -6.14 2.36 6.03
N GLU A 180 -6.97 2.87 5.12
CA GLU A 180 -7.82 4.03 5.37
C GLU A 180 -8.59 3.84 6.67
N SER A 181 -8.30 4.72 7.62
CA SER A 181 -8.98 4.77 8.90
C SER A 181 -10.38 5.31 8.64
N ASN A 182 -11.31 4.44 8.23
CA ASN A 182 -12.74 4.77 8.13
C ASN A 182 -13.28 5.12 9.53
N ILE A 183 -13.03 6.36 9.96
CA ILE A 183 -13.55 6.97 11.19
C ILE A 183 -14.88 7.70 10.90
N GLU A 184 -15.30 7.83 9.64
CA GLU A 184 -16.48 8.64 9.28
C GLU A 184 -17.80 7.89 9.10
N GLU A 185 -17.88 6.57 9.34
CA GLU A 185 -19.16 5.83 9.22
C GLU A 185 -19.88 5.58 10.57
N VAL A 186 -19.82 6.54 11.52
CA VAL A 186 -20.61 6.48 12.78
C VAL A 186 -21.39 7.78 13.08
N ALA A 187 -21.40 8.76 12.16
CA ALA A 187 -22.14 10.01 12.36
C ALA A 187 -23.36 10.13 11.45
N LYS A 188 -24.28 9.15 11.51
CA LYS A 188 -25.72 9.29 11.20
C LYS A 188 -26.42 7.96 11.42
N ASN A 189 -26.93 7.75 12.63
CA ASN A 189 -28.14 6.96 12.91
C ASN A 189 -28.70 7.37 14.27
#